data_AF-D8IXA2-F1
#
_entry.id   AF-D8IXA2-F1
#
_cell.length_a   1.000
_cell.length_b   1.000
_cell.length_c   1.000
_cell.angle_alpha   90.00
_cell.angle_beta   90.00
_cell.angle_gamma   90.00
#
_symmetry.space_group_name_H-M   'P 1'
#
loop_
_entity.id
_entity.type
_entity.pdbx_description
1 polymer ?
#
loop_
_entity_poly.entity_id
_entity_poly.type
_entity_poly.pdbx_seq_one_letter_code
_entity_poly.pdbx_strand_id
1 'polypeptide(L)'
;MPVAKAYLTQLFLSTLYMLALFGSIMAAVLTLPLVVPASLEQQLGVQPWMDQAASEPGELYCILGAILACVLGLFYRSMNRVVAPAKAGPRLNYQTATLLYMLAMSYGLAIFVTTGLAPQYRDCETYTQKLNGGVRQYRGLSFRVELCGAGPRESDRLDRVRLRIYDESGDLRAVRYFGVQWGRDFPALLEYSRDHLSYFDAGDEEDFARVIAMPPTLADWVQTRIPLLD
;
A
#
# COMPACT_ATOMS: atom_id res chain seq x y z
N MET A 1 13.09 27.13 29.88
CA MET A 1 11.73 26.99 29.31
C MET A 1 11.51 27.59 27.91
N PRO A 2 12.34 28.49 27.31
CA PRO A 2 12.01 29.06 25.98
C PRO A 2 12.18 28.08 24.81
N VAL A 3 13.12 27.14 24.91
CA VAL A 3 13.44 26.17 23.83
C VAL A 3 12.31 25.15 23.61
N ALA A 4 11.61 24.72 24.67
CA ALA A 4 10.51 23.77 24.55
C ALA A 4 9.29 24.37 23.83
N LYS A 5 8.94 25.62 24.15
CA LYS A 5 7.88 26.34 23.46
C LYS A 5 8.23 26.54 21.99
N ALA A 6 9.46 27.00 21.71
CA ALA A 6 9.96 27.16 20.34
C ALA A 6 9.91 25.85 19.55
N TYR A 7 10.35 24.74 20.16
CA TYR A 7 10.29 23.40 19.57
C TYR A 7 8.84 22.99 19.20
N LEU A 8 7.89 23.16 20.12
CA LEU A 8 6.48 22.80 19.87
C LEU A 8 5.85 23.66 18.76
N THR A 9 6.07 24.97 18.77
CA THR A 9 5.60 25.85 17.68
C THR A 9 6.23 25.48 16.34
N GLN A 10 7.54 25.17 16.32
CA GLN A 10 8.23 24.78 15.09
C GLN A 10 7.73 23.43 14.59
N LEU A 11 7.48 22.47 15.49
CA LEU A 11 6.93 21.16 15.17
C LEU A 11 5.55 21.30 14.50
N PHE A 12 4.69 22.14 15.06
CA PHE A 12 3.35 22.38 14.52
C PHE A 12 3.40 23.07 13.15
N LEU A 13 4.14 24.18 13.03
CA LEU A 13 4.31 24.92 11.78
C LEU A 13 4.92 24.04 10.68
N SER A 14 5.97 23.29 11.02
CA SER A 14 6.64 22.40 10.05
C SER A 14 5.70 21.26 9.64
N THR A 15 4.89 20.72 10.54
CA THR A 15 3.90 19.68 10.19
C THR A 15 2.84 20.21 9.22
N LEU A 16 2.27 21.40 9.49
CA LEU A 16 1.29 22.01 8.59
C LEU A 16 1.89 22.27 7.21
N TYR A 17 3.12 22.77 7.15
CA TYR A 17 3.82 23.01 5.89
C TYR A 17 4.06 21.71 5.13
N MET A 18 4.47 20.64 5.82
CA MET A 18 4.69 19.32 5.22
C MET A 18 3.42 18.74 4.62
N LEU A 19 2.31 18.77 5.37
CA LEU A 19 1.03 18.26 4.89
C LEU A 19 0.51 19.07 3.71
N ALA A 20 0.62 20.40 3.75
CA ALA A 20 0.23 21.27 2.65
C ALA A 20 1.07 21.03 1.39
N LEU A 21 2.39 20.94 1.55
CA LEU A 21 3.31 20.71 0.43
C LEU A 21 3.10 19.33 -0.18
N PHE A 22 3.08 18.27 0.64
CA PHE A 22 2.80 16.91 0.16
C PHE A 22 1.44 16.82 -0.51
N GLY A 23 0.38 17.37 0.10
CA GLY A 23 -0.96 17.38 -0.46
C GLY A 23 -1.04 18.14 -1.80
N SER A 24 -0.35 19.28 -1.92
CA SER A 24 -0.30 20.06 -3.16
C SER A 24 0.43 19.32 -4.29
N ILE A 25 1.53 18.61 -3.96
CA ILE A 25 2.27 17.82 -4.93
C ILE A 25 1.44 16.61 -5.37
N MET A 26 0.77 15.93 -4.44
CA MET A 26 -0.15 14.84 -4.75
C MET A 26 -1.27 15.30 -5.68
N ALA A 27 -1.90 16.43 -5.38
CA ALA A 27 -2.94 17.00 -6.23
C ALA A 27 -2.40 17.37 -7.62
N ALA A 28 -1.21 17.95 -7.71
CA ALA A 28 -0.58 18.30 -8.97
C ALA A 28 -0.29 17.04 -9.82
N VAL A 29 0.26 15.98 -9.23
CA VAL A 29 0.53 14.71 -9.93
C VAL A 29 -0.76 14.08 -10.45
N LEU A 30 -1.82 14.04 -9.64
CA LEU A 30 -3.11 13.47 -10.03
C LEU A 30 -3.86 14.30 -11.08
N THR A 31 -3.64 15.62 -11.14
CA THR A 31 -4.34 16.53 -12.05
C THR A 31 -3.55 16.86 -13.32
N LEU A 32 -2.24 16.63 -13.34
CA LEU A 32 -1.36 16.79 -14.51
C LEU A 32 -1.95 16.22 -15.82
N PRO A 33 -2.51 14.99 -15.86
CA PRO A 33 -3.00 14.40 -17.11
C PRO A 33 -4.32 15.01 -17.60
N LEU A 34 -5.05 15.75 -16.77
CA LEU A 34 -6.27 16.46 -17.18
C LEU A 34 -5.97 17.80 -17.86
N VAL A 35 -4.75 18.32 -17.66
CA VAL A 35 -4.36 19.68 -18.08
C VAL A 35 -3.41 19.64 -19.28
N VAL A 36 -2.62 18.57 -19.42
CA VAL A 36 -1.68 18.44 -20.54
C VAL A 36 -2.41 17.92 -21.78
N PRO A 37 -2.40 18.65 -22.92
CA PRO A 37 -3.02 18.18 -24.15
C PRO A 37 -2.24 16.98 -24.72
N ALA A 38 -2.96 15.99 -25.27
CA ALA A 38 -2.43 14.73 -25.77
C ALA A 38 -1.25 14.87 -26.76
N SER A 39 -1.18 15.97 -27.51
CA SER A 39 -0.07 16.25 -28.43
C SER A 39 1.27 16.53 -27.72
N LEU A 40 1.23 17.11 -26.52
CA LEU A 40 2.41 17.38 -25.70
C LEU A 40 2.81 16.14 -24.89
N GLU A 41 1.84 15.31 -24.49
CA GLU A 41 2.08 14.05 -23.77
C GLU A 41 2.92 13.06 -24.59
N GLN A 42 2.71 13.02 -25.90
CA GLN A 42 3.42 12.13 -26.82
C GLN A 42 4.86 12.60 -27.12
N GLN A 43 5.12 13.92 -27.01
CA GLN A 43 6.47 14.50 -27.15
C GLN A 43 7.31 14.39 -25.87
N LEU A 44 6.67 14.51 -24.70
CA LEU A 44 7.34 14.40 -23.41
C LEU A 44 7.43 12.95 -22.90
N GLY A 45 6.82 11.98 -23.60
CA GLY A 45 6.78 10.58 -23.16
C GLY A 45 6.02 10.41 -21.84
N VAL A 46 4.98 11.21 -21.62
CA VAL A 46 4.18 11.26 -20.37
C VAL A 46 2.91 10.43 -20.47
N GLN A 47 2.59 9.91 -21.66
CA GLN A 47 1.52 8.92 -21.86
C GLN A 47 1.67 7.55 -21.14
N PRO A 48 2.86 7.08 -20.67
CA PRO A 48 2.95 5.73 -20.12
C PRO A 48 2.43 5.60 -18.68
N TRP A 49 2.56 6.61 -17.81
CA TRP A 49 2.42 6.38 -16.36
C TRP A 49 0.98 6.20 -15.84
N MET A 50 -0.09 6.62 -16.52
CA MET A 50 -1.45 6.36 -16.02
C MET A 50 -1.94 4.96 -16.40
N ASP A 51 -1.71 4.55 -17.64
CA ASP A 51 -2.01 3.20 -18.10
C ASP A 51 -1.00 2.18 -17.53
N GLN A 52 0.25 2.57 -17.23
CA GLN A 52 1.23 1.73 -16.54
C GLN A 52 1.21 1.85 -15.00
N ALA A 53 0.75 2.93 -14.36
CA ALA A 53 0.54 2.89 -12.89
C ALA A 53 -0.57 1.91 -12.51
N ALA A 54 -1.46 1.60 -13.45
CA ALA A 54 -2.40 0.52 -13.30
C ALA A 54 -1.74 -0.88 -13.44
N SER A 55 -0.57 -1.04 -14.09
CA SER A 55 0.12 -2.33 -14.30
C SER A 55 1.30 -2.53 -13.33
N GLU A 56 2.05 -1.48 -13.04
CA GLU A 56 3.18 -1.46 -12.11
C GLU A 56 3.08 -0.25 -11.17
N PRO A 57 2.30 -0.36 -10.08
CA PRO A 57 2.18 0.72 -9.11
C PRO A 57 3.52 1.09 -8.43
N GLY A 58 4.58 0.29 -8.63
CA GLY A 58 5.92 0.51 -8.09
C GLY A 58 6.56 1.85 -8.48
N GLU A 59 6.46 2.29 -9.73
CA GLU A 59 7.10 3.55 -10.18
C GLU A 59 6.50 4.78 -9.49
N LEU A 60 5.17 4.84 -9.39
CA LEU A 60 4.47 5.93 -8.73
C LEU A 60 4.79 5.94 -7.23
N TYR A 61 4.81 4.78 -6.58
CA TYR A 61 5.23 4.68 -5.18
C TYR A 61 6.70 5.08 -4.97
N CYS A 62 7.60 4.78 -5.90
CA CYS A 62 8.99 5.23 -5.85
C CYS A 62 9.11 6.75 -5.92
N ILE A 63 8.39 7.40 -6.84
CA ILE A 63 8.39 8.87 -6.96
C ILE A 63 7.81 9.50 -5.68
N LEU A 64 6.67 8.99 -5.19
CA LEU A 64 6.06 9.47 -3.95
C LEU A 64 6.97 9.25 -2.73
N GLY A 65 7.67 8.12 -2.69
CA GLY A 65 8.68 7.80 -1.67
C GLY A 65 9.85 8.78 -1.70
N ALA A 66 10.36 9.12 -2.89
CA ALA A 66 11.43 10.11 -3.06
C ALA A 66 10.99 11.52 -2.63
N ILE A 67 9.77 11.93 -3.00
CA ILE A 67 9.18 13.19 -2.55
C ILE A 67 9.07 13.19 -1.03
N LEU A 68 8.51 12.14 -0.44
CA LEU A 68 8.37 12.01 1.00
C LEU A 68 9.73 12.10 1.72
N ALA A 69 10.75 11.42 1.21
CA ALA A 69 12.11 11.47 1.76
C ALA A 69 12.70 12.89 1.71
N CYS A 70 12.56 13.60 0.60
CA CYS A 70 12.99 14.99 0.45
C CYS A 70 12.27 15.90 1.47
N VAL A 71 10.95 15.74 1.58
CA VAL A 71 10.07 16.53 2.45
C VAL A 71 10.43 16.25 3.92
N LEU A 72 10.64 14.99 4.32
CA LEU A 72 11.15 14.62 5.65
C LEU A 72 12.55 15.17 5.93
N GLY A 73 13.44 15.20 4.94
CA GLY A 73 14.77 15.80 5.06
C GLY A 73 14.71 17.31 5.36
N LEU A 74 13.81 18.03 4.68
CA LEU A 74 13.54 19.45 4.95
C LEU A 74 12.96 19.66 6.35
N PHE A 75 12.04 18.81 6.78
CA PHE A 75 11.48 18.83 8.13
C PHE A 75 12.54 18.60 9.19
N TYR A 76 13.38 17.58 9.03
CA TYR A 76 14.47 17.29 9.95
C TYR A 76 15.44 18.47 10.04
N ARG A 77 15.80 19.08 8.90
CA ARG A 77 16.64 20.28 8.85
C ARG A 77 15.99 21.46 9.57
N SER A 78 14.69 21.66 9.39
CA SER A 78 13.89 22.69 10.08
C SER A 78 13.94 22.50 11.60
N MET A 79 13.68 21.29 12.08
CA MET A 79 13.70 20.97 13.52
C MET A 79 15.11 21.09 14.12
N ASN A 80 16.14 20.63 13.39
CA ASN A 80 17.52 20.71 13.87
C ASN A 80 18.00 22.16 14.05
N ARG A 81 17.46 23.14 13.29
CA ARG A 81 17.77 24.57 13.53
C ARG A 81 17.34 25.06 14.91
N VAL A 82 16.22 24.55 15.43
CA VAL A 82 15.68 24.92 16.75
C VAL A 82 16.32 24.10 17.88
N VAL A 83 16.71 22.86 17.57
CA VAL A 83 17.31 21.93 18.55
C VAL A 83 18.82 22.13 18.71
N ALA A 84 19.55 22.55 17.67
CA ALA A 84 20.99 22.80 17.71
C ALA A 84 21.48 23.74 18.83
N PRO A 85 20.79 24.86 19.17
CA PRO A 85 21.19 25.72 20.27
C PRO A 85 20.86 25.17 21.67
N ALA A 86 20.21 24.00 21.79
CA ALA A 86 19.89 23.40 23.09
C ALA A 86 21.12 22.77 23.77
N LYS A 87 21.11 22.71 25.11
CA LYS A 87 22.13 21.99 25.91
C LYS A 87 22.18 20.50 25.53
N ALA A 88 23.36 19.88 25.66
CA ALA A 88 23.62 18.50 25.22
C ALA A 88 22.61 17.45 25.76
N GLY A 89 22.22 17.55 27.04
CA GLY A 89 21.24 16.64 27.64
C GLY A 89 19.86 16.67 26.96
N PRO A 90 19.11 17.79 27.01
CA PRO A 90 17.79 17.87 26.40
C PRO A 90 17.81 17.77 24.86
N ARG A 91 18.94 18.06 24.21
CA ARG A 91 19.12 17.93 22.76
C ARG A 91 18.84 16.51 22.28
N LEU A 92 19.34 15.49 22.99
CA LEU A 92 19.13 14.10 22.60
C LEU A 92 17.65 13.73 22.61
N ASN A 93 16.93 14.12 23.67
CA ASN A 93 15.50 13.86 23.80
C ASN A 93 14.66 14.52 22.69
N TYR A 94 15.01 15.74 22.28
CA TYR A 94 14.33 16.39 21.16
C TYR A 94 14.64 15.72 19.82
N GLN A 95 15.86 15.23 19.62
CA GLN A 95 16.24 14.48 18.41
C GLN A 95 15.49 13.14 18.35
N THR A 96 15.46 12.37 19.44
CA THR A 96 14.71 11.10 19.49
C THR A 96 13.22 11.32 19.28
N ALA A 97 12.64 12.36 19.90
CA ALA A 97 11.23 12.71 19.69
C ALA A 97 10.96 13.11 18.22
N THR A 98 11.86 13.88 17.59
CA THR A 98 11.74 14.25 16.18
C THR A 98 11.79 13.03 15.26
N LEU A 99 12.71 12.09 15.51
CA LEU A 99 12.83 10.86 14.72
C LEU A 99 11.59 9.96 14.86
N LEU A 100 11.11 9.74 16.09
CA LEU A 100 9.90 8.96 16.34
C LEU A 100 8.67 9.61 15.68
N TYR A 101 8.56 10.93 15.73
CA TYR A 101 7.50 11.67 15.08
C TYR A 101 7.55 11.52 13.55
N MET A 102 8.74 11.65 12.95
CA MET A 102 8.91 11.47 11.51
C MET A 102 8.52 10.05 11.07
N LEU A 103 8.92 9.03 11.84
CA LEU A 103 8.56 7.64 11.57
C LEU A 103 7.06 7.41 11.65
N ALA A 104 6.40 7.92 12.70
CA ALA A 104 4.96 7.80 12.85
C ALA A 104 4.20 8.51 11.72
N MET A 105 4.64 9.71 11.35
CA MET A 105 4.04 10.51 10.27
C MET A 105 4.26 9.85 8.90
N SER A 106 5.46 9.38 8.60
CA SER A 106 5.76 8.72 7.32
C SER A 106 4.95 7.43 7.17
N TYR A 107 4.82 6.65 8.24
CA TYR A 107 4.01 5.45 8.24
C TYR A 107 2.52 5.77 8.03
N GLY A 108 1.98 6.75 8.76
CA GLY A 108 0.58 7.18 8.59
C GLY A 108 0.28 7.70 7.18
N LEU A 109 1.22 8.45 6.58
CA LEU A 109 1.07 8.95 5.21
C LEU A 109 1.17 7.84 4.17
N ALA A 110 2.09 6.89 4.35
CA ALA A 110 2.19 5.72 3.48
C ALA A 110 0.87 4.94 3.48
N ILE A 111 0.26 4.69 4.66
CA ILE A 111 -1.05 4.06 4.77
C ILE A 111 -2.11 4.89 4.03
N PHE A 112 -2.17 6.20 4.27
CA PHE A 112 -3.17 7.06 3.64
C PHE A 112 -3.08 7.01 2.11
N VAL A 113 -1.87 7.07 1.56
CA VAL A 113 -1.62 6.99 0.11
C VAL A 113 -1.99 5.61 -0.43
N THR A 114 -1.49 4.54 0.18
CA THR A 114 -1.71 3.18 -0.35
C THR A 114 -3.16 2.74 -0.22
N THR A 115 -3.87 3.13 0.84
CA THR A 115 -5.30 2.84 1.00
C THR A 115 -6.17 3.73 0.14
N GLY A 116 -5.81 5.00 -0.06
CA GLY A 116 -6.55 5.92 -0.93
C GLY A 116 -6.40 5.63 -2.42
N LEU A 117 -5.24 5.10 -2.84
CA LEU A 117 -4.96 4.66 -4.21
C LEU A 117 -5.29 3.17 -4.45
N ALA A 118 -5.61 2.42 -3.40
CA ALA A 118 -5.98 1.02 -3.55
C ALA A 118 -7.23 0.90 -4.44
N PRO A 119 -7.25 -0.09 -5.35
CA PRO A 119 -8.41 -0.31 -6.18
C PRO A 119 -9.62 -0.71 -5.34
N GLN A 120 -10.81 -0.32 -5.79
CA GLN A 120 -12.05 -0.73 -5.15
C GLN A 120 -12.36 -2.18 -5.53
N TYR A 121 -12.16 -3.09 -4.58
CA TYR A 121 -12.51 -4.49 -4.76
C TYR A 121 -14.02 -4.71 -4.61
N ARG A 122 -14.64 -5.31 -5.63
CA ARG A 122 -16.08 -5.52 -5.78
C ARG A 122 -16.38 -6.97 -6.22
N ASP A 123 -17.67 -7.27 -6.39
CA ASP A 123 -18.20 -8.53 -6.95
C ASP A 123 -17.70 -9.81 -6.28
N CYS A 124 -17.51 -9.77 -4.95
CA CYS A 124 -16.84 -10.83 -4.21
C CYS A 124 -17.45 -12.22 -4.40
N GLU A 125 -18.76 -12.33 -4.53
CA GLU A 125 -19.43 -13.61 -4.76
C GLU A 125 -19.02 -14.25 -6.10
N THR A 126 -19.06 -13.46 -7.17
CA THR A 126 -18.68 -13.90 -8.53
C THR A 126 -17.22 -14.32 -8.59
N TYR A 127 -16.30 -13.51 -8.02
CA TYR A 127 -14.87 -13.82 -8.02
C TYR A 127 -14.56 -15.06 -7.17
N THR A 128 -15.20 -15.17 -6.00
CA THR A 128 -15.10 -16.36 -5.14
C THR A 128 -15.52 -17.62 -5.90
N GLN A 129 -16.62 -17.58 -6.66
CA GLN A 129 -17.07 -18.74 -7.43
C GLN A 129 -16.11 -19.06 -8.59
N LYS A 130 -15.64 -18.05 -9.33
CA LYS A 130 -14.78 -18.24 -10.50
C LYS A 130 -13.37 -18.75 -10.15
N LEU A 131 -12.82 -18.33 -9.02
CA LEU A 131 -11.45 -18.66 -8.61
C LEU A 131 -11.39 -19.82 -7.60
N ASN A 132 -12.44 -20.65 -7.52
CA ASN A 132 -12.53 -21.81 -6.63
C ASN A 132 -12.43 -21.45 -5.12
N GLY A 133 -12.91 -20.28 -4.72
CA GLY A 133 -13.03 -19.89 -3.32
C GLY A 133 -14.13 -20.64 -2.56
N GLY A 134 -14.59 -20.05 -1.46
CA GLY A 134 -15.70 -20.55 -0.65
C GLY A 134 -15.26 -21.22 0.64
N VAL A 135 -16.13 -22.06 1.21
CA VAL A 135 -15.87 -22.73 2.50
C VAL A 135 -15.06 -24.01 2.29
N ARG A 136 -14.02 -24.18 3.09
CA ARG A 136 -13.07 -25.29 3.03
C ARG A 136 -12.70 -25.75 4.43
N GLN A 137 -12.50 -27.05 4.61
CA GLN A 137 -12.11 -27.62 5.89
C GLN A 137 -10.64 -27.99 5.90
N TYR A 138 -9.94 -27.54 6.94
CA TYR A 138 -8.54 -27.84 7.20
C TYR A 138 -8.39 -28.34 8.62
N ARG A 139 -7.96 -29.60 8.77
CA ARG A 139 -7.74 -30.24 10.09
C ARG A 139 -8.97 -30.13 11.03
N GLY A 140 -10.17 -30.23 10.47
CA GLY A 140 -11.43 -30.14 11.22
C GLY A 140 -11.93 -28.72 11.52
N LEU A 141 -11.20 -27.69 11.09
CA LEU A 141 -11.61 -26.29 11.16
C LEU A 141 -12.10 -25.81 9.80
N SER A 142 -13.24 -25.13 9.76
CA SER A 142 -13.78 -24.55 8.54
C SER A 142 -13.26 -23.12 8.35
N PHE A 143 -12.79 -22.82 7.14
CA PHE A 143 -12.34 -21.50 6.73
C PHE A 143 -13.15 -21.05 5.53
N ARG A 144 -13.50 -19.77 5.48
CA ARG A 144 -14.15 -19.14 4.33
C ARG A 144 -13.13 -18.32 3.57
N VAL A 145 -12.86 -18.74 2.34
CA VAL A 145 -12.00 -18.01 1.40
C VAL A 145 -12.89 -17.12 0.53
N GLU A 146 -12.79 -15.81 0.71
CA GLU A 146 -13.50 -14.80 -0.07
C GLU A 146 -12.52 -14.11 -1.01
N LEU A 147 -12.90 -13.95 -2.27
CA LEU A 147 -12.12 -13.23 -3.27
C LEU A 147 -12.96 -12.10 -3.86
N CYS A 148 -12.38 -10.91 -3.97
CA CYS A 148 -13.00 -9.74 -4.60
C CYS A 148 -12.06 -9.19 -5.67
N GLY A 149 -12.57 -8.82 -6.83
CA GLY A 149 -11.77 -8.26 -7.93
C GLY A 149 -11.89 -6.74 -8.04
N ALA A 150 -10.87 -6.10 -8.59
CA ALA A 150 -10.89 -4.69 -8.95
C ALA A 150 -11.57 -4.43 -10.31
N GLY A 151 -11.68 -5.46 -11.13
CA GLY A 151 -12.17 -5.42 -12.50
C GLY A 151 -11.00 -5.53 -13.49
N PRO A 152 -11.14 -6.34 -14.56
CA PRO A 152 -10.10 -6.48 -15.56
C PRO A 152 -9.85 -5.17 -16.29
N ARG A 153 -8.58 -4.85 -16.51
CA ARG A 153 -8.18 -3.77 -17.40
C ARG A 153 -8.51 -4.08 -18.85
N GLU A 154 -8.92 -3.07 -19.61
CA GLU A 154 -9.25 -3.22 -21.03
C GLU A 154 -8.02 -3.56 -21.91
N SER A 155 -6.82 -3.11 -21.51
CA SER A 155 -5.60 -3.22 -22.32
C SER A 155 -5.02 -4.65 -22.38
N ASP A 156 -4.95 -5.33 -21.25
CA ASP A 156 -4.18 -6.57 -21.04
C ASP A 156 -4.99 -7.64 -20.28
N ARG A 157 -6.24 -7.30 -19.90
CA ARG A 157 -7.14 -8.12 -19.09
C ARG A 157 -6.55 -8.58 -17.75
N LEU A 158 -5.53 -7.88 -17.27
CA LEU A 158 -5.00 -8.08 -15.94
C LEU A 158 -5.96 -7.45 -14.93
N ASP A 159 -6.25 -8.17 -13.86
CA ASP A 159 -7.15 -7.77 -12.79
C ASP A 159 -6.47 -8.00 -11.44
N ARG A 160 -6.72 -7.10 -10.48
CA ARG A 160 -6.20 -7.26 -9.11
C ARG A 160 -7.26 -7.90 -8.25
N VAL A 161 -6.91 -9.00 -7.61
CA VAL A 161 -7.79 -9.74 -6.73
C VAL A 161 -7.30 -9.64 -5.29
N ARG A 162 -8.24 -9.40 -4.38
CA ARG A 162 -8.01 -9.47 -2.93
C ARG A 162 -8.60 -10.76 -2.41
N LEU A 163 -7.76 -11.61 -1.86
CA LEU A 163 -8.14 -12.82 -1.14
C LEU A 163 -8.17 -12.57 0.35
N ARG A 164 -9.23 -13.03 1.00
CA ARG A 164 -9.43 -12.97 2.45
C ARG A 164 -9.80 -14.35 2.97
N ILE A 165 -9.14 -14.76 4.04
CA ILE A 165 -9.44 -16.02 4.73
C ILE A 165 -10.04 -15.68 6.08
N TYR A 166 -11.26 -16.14 6.31
CA TYR A 166 -11.97 -16.03 7.57
C TYR A 166 -12.04 -17.40 8.26
N ASP A 167 -12.02 -17.42 9.58
CA ASP A 167 -12.31 -18.63 10.35
C ASP A 167 -13.82 -18.82 10.57
N GLU A 168 -14.19 -19.82 11.37
CA GLU A 168 -15.59 -20.18 11.68
C GLU A 168 -16.33 -19.07 12.45
N SER A 169 -15.63 -18.28 13.28
CA SER A 169 -16.21 -17.14 13.99
C SER A 169 -16.36 -15.91 13.09
N GLY A 170 -15.83 -15.95 11.86
CA GLY A 170 -15.83 -14.83 10.93
C GLY A 170 -14.69 -13.84 11.16
N ASP A 171 -13.68 -14.21 11.94
CA ASP A 171 -12.49 -13.40 12.14
C ASP A 171 -11.55 -13.52 10.95
N LEU A 172 -11.03 -12.37 10.50
CA LEU A 172 -10.06 -12.32 9.41
C LEU A 172 -8.71 -12.88 9.87
N ARG A 173 -8.22 -13.92 9.19
CA ARG A 173 -6.99 -14.66 9.52
C ARG A 173 -5.84 -14.38 8.56
N ALA A 174 -6.15 -14.15 7.28
CA ALA A 174 -5.16 -13.80 6.28
C ALA A 174 -5.78 -12.90 5.19
N VAL A 175 -4.95 -12.02 4.62
CA VAL A 175 -5.26 -11.22 3.44
C VAL A 175 -4.10 -11.33 2.48
N ARG A 176 -4.38 -11.50 1.19
CA ARG A 176 -3.41 -11.43 0.09
C ARG A 176 -3.97 -10.64 -1.06
N TYR A 177 -3.07 -10.04 -1.83
CA TYR A 177 -3.37 -9.32 -3.05
C TYR A 177 -2.54 -9.95 -4.17
N PHE A 178 -3.14 -10.22 -5.32
CA PHE A 178 -2.46 -10.81 -6.47
C PHE A 178 -3.15 -10.45 -7.79
N GLY A 179 -2.44 -10.59 -8.90
CA GLY A 179 -2.93 -10.38 -10.25
C GLY A 179 -3.54 -11.65 -10.86
N VAL A 180 -4.65 -11.50 -11.57
CA VAL A 180 -5.26 -12.55 -12.41
C VAL A 180 -5.40 -12.02 -13.82
N GLN A 181 -4.89 -12.76 -14.81
CA GLN A 181 -5.08 -12.40 -16.21
C GLN A 181 -6.25 -13.17 -16.82
N TRP A 182 -7.31 -12.45 -17.19
CA TRP A 182 -8.52 -13.05 -17.75
C TRP A 182 -8.38 -13.30 -19.26
N GLY A 183 -8.73 -14.52 -19.72
CA GLY A 183 -8.78 -14.85 -21.15
C GLY A 183 -7.54 -15.52 -21.74
N ARG A 184 -6.51 -15.82 -20.94
CA ARG A 184 -5.55 -16.91 -21.23
C ARG A 184 -6.10 -18.25 -20.73
N ASP A 185 -5.50 -19.36 -21.19
CA ASP A 185 -6.09 -20.70 -21.20
C ASP A 185 -6.76 -21.16 -19.90
N PHE A 186 -6.36 -20.73 -18.71
CA PHE A 186 -7.20 -20.78 -17.50
C PHE A 186 -6.76 -19.66 -16.55
N PRO A 187 -7.66 -18.91 -15.88
CA PRO A 187 -7.26 -18.20 -14.66
C PRO A 187 -6.86 -19.29 -13.67
N ALA A 188 -5.59 -19.38 -13.30
CA ALA A 188 -5.10 -20.41 -12.38
C ALA A 188 -5.91 -20.32 -11.08
N LEU A 189 -6.78 -21.32 -10.89
CA LEU A 189 -7.73 -21.37 -9.78
C LEU A 189 -6.95 -21.55 -8.47
N LEU A 190 -7.58 -21.20 -7.35
CA LEU A 190 -7.06 -21.59 -6.05
C LEU A 190 -6.98 -23.11 -5.97
N GLU A 191 -5.81 -23.60 -5.60
CA GLU A 191 -5.55 -25.01 -5.35
C GLU A 191 -5.40 -25.26 -3.84
N TYR A 192 -6.06 -26.31 -3.37
CA TYR A 192 -6.23 -26.62 -1.96
C TYR A 192 -5.50 -27.92 -1.66
N SER A 193 -4.50 -27.84 -0.80
CA SER A 193 -3.78 -28.98 -0.25
C SER A 193 -4.21 -29.24 1.20
N ARG A 194 -3.63 -30.26 1.84
CA ARG A 194 -3.96 -30.59 3.25
C ARG A 194 -3.48 -29.55 4.26
N ASP A 195 -2.42 -28.82 3.93
CA ASP A 195 -1.67 -27.94 4.82
C ASP A 195 -1.38 -26.57 4.22
N HIS A 196 -1.85 -26.30 2.99
CA HIS A 196 -1.67 -25.03 2.33
C HIS A 196 -2.72 -24.76 1.25
N LEU A 197 -2.83 -23.49 0.89
CA LEU A 197 -3.58 -22.98 -0.25
C LEU A 197 -2.58 -22.32 -1.21
N SER A 198 -2.60 -22.72 -2.47
CA SER A 198 -1.77 -22.14 -3.53
C SER A 198 -2.59 -21.26 -4.46
N TYR A 199 -1.99 -20.17 -4.92
CA TYR A 199 -2.55 -19.25 -5.90
C TYR A 199 -1.47 -18.78 -6.86
N PHE A 200 -1.85 -18.41 -8.07
CA PHE A 200 -0.94 -17.87 -9.07
C PHE A 200 -1.07 -16.35 -9.11
N ASP A 201 0.06 -15.66 -9.13
CA ASP A 201 0.11 -14.21 -9.27
C ASP A 201 0.62 -13.84 -10.66
N ALA A 202 -0.30 -13.44 -11.54
CA ALA A 202 0.02 -13.03 -12.91
C ALA A 202 0.56 -11.59 -13.00
N GLY A 203 0.71 -10.90 -11.86
CA GLY A 203 1.24 -9.53 -11.80
C GLY A 203 2.74 -9.46 -11.48
N ASP A 204 3.40 -10.59 -11.25
CA ASP A 204 4.82 -10.66 -10.92
C ASP A 204 5.61 -11.22 -12.13
N GLU A 205 6.80 -10.68 -12.42
CA GLU A 205 7.65 -11.14 -13.54
C GLU A 205 8.10 -12.60 -13.35
N GLU A 206 8.14 -13.02 -12.09
CA GLU A 206 8.35 -14.39 -11.69
C GLU A 206 7.00 -15.09 -11.51
N ASP A 207 6.46 -15.68 -12.59
CA ASP A 207 5.23 -16.51 -12.69
C ASP A 207 5.22 -17.73 -11.72
N PHE A 208 5.41 -17.53 -10.41
CA PHE A 208 5.48 -18.58 -9.41
C PHE A 208 4.16 -18.69 -8.64
N ALA A 209 3.75 -19.93 -8.42
CA ALA A 209 2.68 -20.24 -7.47
C ALA A 209 3.09 -19.77 -6.07
N ARG A 210 2.30 -18.86 -5.51
CA ARG A 210 2.41 -18.39 -4.12
C ARG A 210 1.61 -19.33 -3.22
N VAL A 211 2.06 -19.50 -1.98
CA VAL A 211 1.50 -20.46 -1.04
C VAL A 211 1.17 -19.77 0.29
N ILE A 212 -0.01 -20.08 0.83
CA ILE A 212 -0.48 -19.68 2.15
C ILE A 212 -0.57 -20.95 3.00
N ALA A 213 0.12 -20.99 4.14
CA ALA A 213 0.00 -22.09 5.08
C ALA A 213 -1.43 -22.17 5.64
N MET A 214 -1.95 -23.39 5.80
CA MET A 214 -3.27 -23.65 6.33
C MET A 214 -3.21 -24.61 7.54
N PRO A 215 -3.77 -24.23 8.71
CA PRO A 215 -4.36 -22.92 9.02
C PRO A 215 -3.38 -21.75 8.91
N PRO A 216 -3.86 -20.51 8.66
CA PRO A 216 -3.00 -19.33 8.63
C PRO A 216 -2.21 -19.17 9.92
N THR A 217 -0.98 -18.68 9.78
CA THR A 217 -0.06 -18.51 10.90
C THR A 217 -0.39 -17.27 11.74
N LEU A 218 0.23 -17.16 12.92
CA LEU A 218 0.16 -15.93 13.70
C LEU A 218 0.76 -14.73 12.96
N ALA A 219 1.79 -14.95 12.13
CA ALA A 219 2.35 -13.90 11.30
C ALA A 219 1.30 -13.38 10.32
N ASP A 220 0.60 -14.28 9.62
CA ASP A 220 -0.49 -13.90 8.71
C ASP A 220 -1.56 -13.08 9.41
N TRP A 221 -1.94 -13.48 10.63
CA TRP A 221 -2.89 -12.73 11.44
C TRP A 221 -2.40 -11.32 11.77
N VAL A 222 -1.13 -11.16 12.15
CA VAL A 222 -0.54 -9.83 12.40
C VAL A 222 -0.54 -8.98 11.13
N GLN A 223 -0.17 -9.55 9.98
CA GLN A 223 -0.19 -8.84 8.70
C GLN A 223 -1.59 -8.31 8.34
N THR A 224 -2.67 -9.02 8.71
CA THR A 224 -4.03 -8.52 8.47
C THR A 224 -4.39 -7.27 9.29
N ARG A 225 -3.65 -7.00 10.38
CA ARG A 225 -3.91 -5.88 11.30
C ARG A 225 -2.95 -4.71 11.11
N ILE A 226 -1.80 -4.95 10.48
CA ILE A 226 -0.78 -3.95 10.23
C ILE A 226 -0.73 -3.71 8.72
N PRO A 227 -1.31 -2.59 8.21
CA PRO A 227 -1.22 -2.25 6.80
C PRO A 227 0.24 -2.10 6.38
N LEU A 228 0.57 -2.50 5.14
CA LEU A 228 1.90 -2.41 4.52
C LEU A 228 2.94 -3.41 5.06
N LEU A 229 2.48 -4.47 5.72
CA LEU A 229 3.30 -5.57 6.21
C LEU A 229 3.00 -6.85 5.42
N ASP A 230 2.87 -6.74 4.10
CA ASP A 230 2.51 -7.80 3.16
C ASP A 230 3.71 -8.36 2.39
#